data_AF-A0A383CVF7-F1
#
_entry.id   AF-A0A383CVF7-F1
#
_cell.length_a   1.000
_cell.length_b   1.000
_cell.length_c   1.000
_cell.angle_alpha   90.00
_cell.angle_beta   90.00
_cell.angle_gamma   90.00
#
_symmetry.space_group_name_H-M   'P 1'
#
loop_
_entity.id
_entity.type
_entity.pdbx_description
1 polymer ?
#
loop_
_entity_poly.entity_id
_entity_poly.type
_entity_poly.pdbx_seq_one_letter_code
_entity_poly.pdbx_strand_id
1 'polypeptide(L)' 'MPVLADIRENEVFKLDQVDRDILTMLQQDGRTSASNIAQEIGMSIPAVADRI' A
#
# COMPACT_ATOMS: atom_id res chain seq x y z
N MET A 1 -1.35 33.69 -11.22
CA MET A 1 -0.66 32.46 -11.67
C MET A 1 -0.38 31.63 -10.43
N PRO A 2 -0.95 30.43 -10.24
CA PRO A 2 -0.54 29.59 -9.12
C PRO A 2 0.76 28.87 -9.50
N VAL A 3 1.73 29.07 -8.62
CA VAL A 3 3.03 28.43 -8.55
C VAL A 3 2.86 26.90 -8.48
N LEU A 4 3.25 26.21 -9.55
CA LEU A 4 3.50 24.75 -9.57
C LEU A 4 4.80 24.41 -8.81
N ALA A 5 5.03 25.03 -7.65
CA ALA A 5 6.32 25.05 -6.95
C ALA A 5 6.40 24.09 -5.75
N ASP A 6 5.60 23.03 -5.69
CA ASP A 6 5.70 22.08 -4.58
C ASP A 6 5.40 20.63 -4.98
N ILE A 7 5.69 20.24 -6.23
CA ILE A 7 5.94 18.82 -6.50
C ILE A 7 7.35 18.56 -6.01
N ARG A 8 7.48 18.34 -4.69
CA ARG A 8 8.72 17.86 -4.09
C ARG A 8 9.18 16.66 -4.89
N GLU A 9 10.47 16.67 -5.25
CA GLU A 9 11.15 15.54 -5.87
C GLU A 9 10.63 14.25 -5.26
N ASN A 10 10.07 13.40 -6.11
CA ASN A 10 9.45 12.13 -5.73
C ASN A 10 10.46 11.34 -4.90
N GLU A 11 10.42 11.45 -3.58
CA GLU A 11 11.15 10.57 -2.67
C GLU A 11 10.72 9.18 -3.07
N VAL A 12 11.62 8.44 -3.71
CA VAL A 12 11.34 7.10 -4.19
C VAL A 12 11.13 6.24 -2.96
N PHE A 13 9.88 6.14 -2.52
CA PHE A 13 9.51 5.35 -1.38
C PHE A 13 9.76 3.89 -1.76
N LYS A 14 10.74 3.27 -1.09
CA LYS A 14 11.12 1.89 -1.38
C LYS A 14 10.08 0.97 -0.75
N LEU A 15 9.03 0.67 -1.50
CA LEU A 15 8.08 -0.39 -1.18
C LEU A 15 8.84 -1.70 -1.03
N ASP A 16 8.55 -2.46 0.03
CA ASP A 16 9.06 -3.82 0.14
C ASP A 16 8.18 -4.77 -0.70
N GLN A 17 8.46 -6.07 -0.63
CA GLN A 17 7.68 -7.03 -1.40
C GLN A 17 6.25 -7.17 -0.87
N VAL A 18 6.06 -7.08 0.45
CA VAL A 18 4.75 -7.16 1.09
C VAL A 18 3.89 -6.01 0.65
N ASP A 19 4.43 -4.79 0.62
CA ASP A 19 3.68 -3.61 0.17
C ASP A 19 3.23 -3.75 -1.29
N ARG A 20 4.09 -4.31 -2.15
CA ARG A 20 3.74 -4.58 -3.55
C ARG A 20 2.62 -5.61 -3.68
N ASP A 21 2.65 -6.65 -2.85
CA ASP A 21 1.64 -7.70 -2.88
C ASP A 21 0.29 -7.16 -2.38
N ILE A 22 0.28 -6.38 -1.29
CA ILE A 22 -0.90 -5.66 -0.77
C ILE A 22 -1.49 -4.74 -1.85
N LEU A 23 -0.64 -3.91 -2.48
CA LEU A 23 -1.09 -3.01 -3.54
C LEU A 23 -1.66 -3.78 -4.75
N THR A 24 -1.09 -4.93 -5.09
CA THR A 24 -1.60 -5.76 -6.19
C THR A 24 -3.01 -6.27 -5.89
N MET A 25 -3.26 -6.73 -4.66
CA MET A 25 -4.60 -7.17 -4.25
C MET A 25 -5.59 -6.00 -4.21
N LEU A 26 -5.22 -4.85 -3.64
CA LEU A 26 -6.10 -3.67 -3.56
C LEU A 26 -6.38 -3.05 -4.94
N GLN A 27 -5.46 -3.15 -5.90
CA GLN A 27 -5.71 -2.71 -7.27
C GLN A 27 -6.74 -3.59 -7.99
N GLN A 28 -6.80 -4.88 -7.64
CA GLN A 28 -7.81 -5.81 -8.18
C GLN A 28 -9.17 -5.61 -7.49
N ASP A 29 -9.16 -5.52 -6.16
CA ASP A 29 -10.34 -5.23 -5.34
C ASP A 29 -9.97 -4.37 -4.13
N GLY A 30 -10.22 -3.06 -4.26
CA GLY A 30 -9.93 -2.07 -3.21
C GLY A 30 -10.87 -2.15 -2.00
N ARG A 31 -11.87 -3.03 -2.02
CA ARG A 31 -12.76 -3.30 -0.88
C ARG A 31 -12.37 -4.57 -0.13
N THR A 32 -11.31 -5.26 -0.56
CA THR A 32 -10.74 -6.41 0.15
C THR A 32 -10.39 -6.01 1.58
N SER A 33 -10.79 -6.82 2.56
CA SER A 33 -10.48 -6.55 3.96
C SER A 33 -9.02 -6.87 4.31
N ALA A 34 -8.47 -6.18 5.30
CA ALA A 34 -7.13 -6.48 5.84
C ALA A 34 -7.00 -7.94 6.32
N SER A 35 -8.09 -8.56 6.80
CA SER A 35 -8.11 -9.96 7.20
C SER A 35 -7.87 -10.92 6.04
N ASN A 36 -8.48 -10.64 4.88
CA ASN A 36 -8.33 -11.48 3.69
C ASN A 36 -6.93 -11.32 3.11
N ILE A 37 -6.43 -10.09 3.02
CA ILE A 37 -5.06 -9.79 2.60
C ILE A 37 -4.05 -10.51 3.52
N ALA A 38 -4.24 -10.43 4.83
CA ALA A 38 -3.39 -11.09 5.83
C ALA A 38 -3.35 -12.62 5.65
N GLN A 39 -4.50 -13.24 5.35
CA GLN A 39 -4.57 -14.67 5.08
C GLN A 39 -3.81 -15.07 3.81
N GLU A 40 -3.95 -14.29 2.74
CA GLU A 40 -3.26 -14.57 1.46
C GLU A 40 -1.74 -14.41 1.56
N ILE A 41 -1.25 -13.40 2.27
CA ILE A 41 0.20 -13.14 2.39
C ILE A 41 0.85 -13.84 3.59
N GLY A 42 0.06 -14.51 4.44
CA GLY A 42 0.56 -15.21 5.63
C GLY A 42 1.06 -14.28 6.74
N MET A 43 0.47 -13.09 6.90
CA MET A 43 0.78 -12.14 7.97
C MET A 43 -0.36 -12.03 8.98
N SER A 44 -0.11 -11.39 10.12
CA SER A 44 -1.17 -11.04 11.05
C SER A 44 -1.98 -9.85 10.52
N ILE A 45 -3.28 -9.82 10.84
CA ILE A 45 -4.18 -8.71 10.49
C ILE A 45 -3.63 -7.34 10.92
N PRO A 46 -3.15 -7.14 12.18
CA PRO A 46 -2.59 -5.84 12.57
C PRO A 46 -1.34 -5.46 11.77
N ALA A 47 -0.47 -6.42 11.42
CA ALA A 47 0.72 -6.11 10.63
C ALA A 47 0.40 -5.72 9.17
N VAL A 48 -0.73 -6.18 8.64
CA VAL A 48 -1.27 -5.71 7.35
C VAL A 48 -1.93 -4.36 7.50
N ALA A 49 -2.72 -4.15 8.55
CA ALA A 49 -3.41 -2.89 8.82
C ALA A 49 -2.43 -1.71 9.01
N ASP A 50 -1.27 -1.93 9.61
CA ASP A 50 -0.23 -0.90 9.77
C ASP A 50 0.39 -0.43 8.44
N ARG A 51 0.16 -1.14 7.33
CA ARG A 51 0.73 -0.86 6.00
C ARG A 51 -0.23 -0.15 5.04
N ILE A 52 -1.50 0.04 5.41
CA ILE A 52 -2.58 0.63 4.57
C ILE A 52 -3.10 1.92 5.19
#